data_AF-A0A257LFV2-F1
#
_entry.id   AF-A0A257LFV2-F1
#
_cell.length_a   1.000
_cell.length_b   1.000
_cell.length_c   1.000
_cell.angle_alpha   90.00
_cell.angle_beta   90.00
_cell.angle_gamma   90.00
#
_symmetry.space_group_name_H-M   'P 1'
#
loop_
_entity.id
_entity.type
_entity.pdbx_description
1 polymer ?
#
loop_
_entity_poly.entity_id
_entity_poly.type
_entity_poly.pdbx_seq_one_letter_code
_entity_poly.pdbx_strand_id
1 'polypeptide(L)'
;MVEMVIVTEQARSMAILAAAKVDTVGIDPVERRRAVSAAKVKIADAARQVSQEAVQLHGGMGMTEELKISHSFRRLTMAAQRFGDADHHLERYAALD
;
A
#
# COMPACT_ATOMS: atom_id res chain seq x y z
N MET A 1 15.91 -7.08 3.45
CA MET A 1 15.20 -8.35 3.12
C MET A 1 14.14 -8.69 4.16
N VAL A 2 14.48 -8.89 5.44
CA VAL A 2 13.49 -9.15 6.52
C VAL A 2 12.47 -8.01 6.63
N GLU A 3 12.93 -6.76 6.60
CA GLU A 3 12.05 -5.60 6.67
C GLU A 3 11.01 -5.56 5.53
N MET A 4 11.44 -5.76 4.27
CA MET A 4 10.53 -5.85 3.13
C MET A 4 9.43 -6.91 3.32
N VAL A 5 9.76 -8.06 3.92
CA VAL A 5 8.78 -9.11 4.23
C VAL A 5 7.80 -8.62 5.31
N ILE A 6 8.30 -8.03 6.38
CA ILE A 6 7.47 -7.51 7.47
C ILE A 6 6.48 -6.46 6.95
N VAL A 7 6.95 -5.46 6.21
CA VAL A 7 6.06 -4.39 5.71
C VAL A 7 5.07 -4.90 4.67
N THR A 8 5.45 -5.89 3.86
CA THR A 8 4.53 -6.54 2.90
C THR A 8 3.43 -7.30 3.64
N GLU A 9 3.77 -8.06 4.68
CA GLU A 9 2.79 -8.82 5.46
C GLU A 9 1.88 -7.89 6.27
N GLN A 10 2.41 -6.79 6.83
CA GLN A 10 1.57 -5.75 7.44
C GLN A 10 0.58 -5.14 6.45
N ALA A 11 1.02 -4.79 5.23
CA ALA A 11 0.14 -4.26 4.20
C ALA A 11 -0.93 -5.29 3.77
N ARG A 12 -0.56 -6.57 3.67
CA ARG A 12 -1.50 -7.67 3.41
C ARG A 12 -2.56 -7.77 4.50
N SER A 13 -2.15 -7.78 5.78
CA SER A 13 -3.07 -7.85 6.91
C SER A 13 -4.03 -6.65 6.93
N MET A 14 -3.54 -5.45 6.63
CA MET A 14 -4.38 -4.26 6.53
C MET A 14 -5.39 -4.34 5.38
N ALA A 15 -5.00 -4.86 4.22
CA ALA A 15 -5.91 -5.08 3.10
C ALA A 15 -7.04 -6.06 3.47
N ILE A 16 -6.68 -7.17 4.13
CA ILE A 16 -7.65 -8.18 4.61
C ILE A 16 -8.60 -7.57 5.65
N LEU A 17 -8.07 -6.80 6.60
CA LEU A 17 -8.87 -6.12 7.62
C LEU A 17 -9.87 -5.15 6.99
N ALA A 18 -9.43 -4.34 6.03
CA ALA A 18 -10.31 -3.41 5.33
C ALA A 18 -11.41 -4.14 4.56
N ALA A 19 -11.10 -5.23 3.85
CA ALA A 19 -12.09 -6.06 3.17
C ALA A 19 -13.11 -6.65 4.15
N ALA A 20 -12.65 -7.25 5.26
CA ALA A 20 -13.53 -7.81 6.29
C ALA A 20 -14.46 -6.76 6.91
N LYS A 21 -13.95 -5.54 7.15
CA LYS A 21 -14.75 -4.42 7.65
C LYS A 21 -15.78 -3.95 6.63
N VAL A 22 -15.44 -3.92 5.35
CA VAL A 22 -16.38 -3.57 4.27
C VAL A 22 -17.51 -4.59 4.17
N ASP A 23 -17.23 -5.88 4.34
CA ASP A 23 -18.21 -6.96 4.25
C ASP A 23 -19.06 -7.13 5.52
N THR A 24 -18.74 -6.42 6.61
CA THR A 24 -19.48 -6.51 7.88
C THR A 24 -20.86 -5.85 7.75
N VAL A 25 -21.92 -6.65 7.89
CA VAL A 25 -23.31 -6.17 7.86
C VAL A 25 -23.58 -5.26 9.07
N GLY A 26 -24.16 -4.08 8.81
CA GLY A 26 -24.50 -3.12 9.87
C GLY A 26 -23.32 -2.33 10.44
N ILE A 27 -22.13 -2.44 9.84
CA ILE A 27 -20.98 -1.61 10.25
C ILE A 27 -21.28 -0.12 10.11
N ASP A 28 -20.82 0.66 11.08
CA ASP A 28 -20.86 2.11 11.00
C ASP A 28 -20.12 2.61 9.73
N PRO A 29 -20.77 3.46 8.90
CA PRO A 29 -20.15 4.03 7.72
C PRO A 29 -18.84 4.80 7.99
N VAL A 30 -18.65 5.40 9.18
CA VAL A 30 -17.40 6.10 9.53
C VAL A 30 -16.29 5.08 9.80
N GLU A 31 -16.55 4.07 10.62
CA GLU A 31 -15.61 2.96 10.87
C GLU A 31 -15.17 2.28 9.55
N ARG A 32 -16.12 1.99 8.65
CA ARG A 32 -15.82 1.40 7.33
C ARG A 32 -14.88 2.28 6.51
N ARG A 33 -15.11 3.60 6.49
CA ARG A 33 -14.28 4.57 5.75
C ARG A 33 -12.88 4.72 6.36
N ARG A 34 -12.77 4.65 7.70
CA ARG A 34 -11.48 4.66 8.41
C ARG A 34 -10.66 3.43 8.07
N ALA A 35 -11.27 2.24 8.09
CA ALA A 35 -10.57 0.99 7.77
C ALA A 35 -9.95 1.00 6.36
N VAL A 36 -10.72 1.44 5.36
CA VAL A 36 -10.24 1.54 3.97
C VAL A 36 -9.11 2.57 3.85
N SER A 37 -9.24 3.74 4.48
CA SER A 37 -8.22 4.79 4.39
C SER A 37 -6.93 4.39 5.09
N ALA A 38 -7.01 3.81 6.29
CA ALA A 38 -5.85 3.29 7.02
C ALA A 38 -5.11 2.19 6.22
N ALA A 39 -5.86 1.26 5.62
CA ALA A 39 -5.26 0.22 4.79
C ALA A 39 -4.55 0.81 3.56
N LYS A 40 -5.15 1.81 2.91
CA LYS A 40 -4.57 2.46 1.74
C LYS A 40 -3.27 3.21 2.06
N VAL A 41 -3.20 3.92 3.19
CA VAL A 41 -1.95 4.54 3.68
C VAL A 41 -0.87 3.48 3.83
N LYS A 42 -1.15 2.40 4.59
CA LYS A 42 -0.14 1.35 4.86
C LYS A 42 0.32 0.63 3.59
N ILE A 43 -0.60 0.37 2.66
CA ILE A 43 -0.28 -0.27 1.37
C ILE A 43 0.59 0.65 0.50
N ALA A 44 0.29 1.96 0.45
CA ALA A 44 1.08 2.92 -0.32
C ALA A 44 2.52 3.02 0.21
N ASP A 45 2.68 3.09 1.53
CA ASP A 45 4.01 3.12 2.17
C ASP A 45 4.81 1.84 1.89
N ALA A 46 4.19 0.67 2.06
CA ALA A 46 4.84 -0.60 1.79
C ALA A 46 5.20 -0.76 0.31
N ALA A 47 4.31 -0.34 -0.60
CA ALA A 47 4.56 -0.37 -2.04
C ALA A 47 5.79 0.49 -2.41
N ARG A 48 5.91 1.69 -1.85
CA ARG A 48 7.08 2.56 -2.05
C ARG A 48 8.35 1.91 -1.51
N GLN A 49 8.35 1.47 -0.26
CA GLN A 49 9.54 0.91 0.38
C GLN A 49 10.02 -0.37 -0.33
N VAL A 50 9.14 -1.35 -0.52
CA VAL A 50 9.48 -2.64 -1.12
C VAL A 50 9.98 -2.46 -2.56
N SER A 51 9.34 -1.60 -3.34
CA SER A 51 9.75 -1.38 -4.73
C SER A 51 11.11 -0.69 -4.84
N GLN A 52 11.38 0.32 -4.01
CA GLN A 52 12.66 1.02 -3.99
C GLN A 52 13.80 0.13 -3.50
N GLU A 53 13.61 -0.59 -2.39
CA GLU A 53 14.60 -1.54 -1.87
C GLU A 53 14.87 -2.67 -2.87
N ALA A 54 13.83 -3.22 -3.51
CA ALA A 54 13.99 -4.28 -4.49
C ALA A 54 14.75 -3.82 -5.74
N VAL A 55 14.52 -2.59 -6.23
CA VAL A 55 15.33 -2.03 -7.32
C VAL A 55 16.78 -1.84 -6.87
N GLN A 56 17.01 -1.30 -5.66
CA GLN A 56 18.35 -1.07 -5.13
C GLN A 56 19.18 -2.36 -5.03
N LEU A 57 18.56 -3.49 -4.70
CA LEU A 57 19.24 -4.81 -4.66
C LEU A 57 19.78 -5.25 -6.04
N HIS A 58 19.23 -4.74 -7.13
CA HIS A 58 19.67 -5.03 -8.49
C HIS A 58 20.65 -3.97 -9.05
N GLY A 59 20.92 -2.90 -8.30
CA GLY A 59 21.73 -1.77 -8.78
C GLY A 59 21.13 -1.12 -10.03
N GLY A 60 22.00 -0.65 -10.94
CA GLY A 60 21.56 -0.01 -12.20
C GLY A 60 20.68 -0.91 -13.08
N MET A 61 20.90 -2.23 -13.04
CA MET A 61 20.08 -3.22 -13.76
C MET A 61 18.62 -3.23 -13.28
N GLY A 62 18.35 -2.81 -12.04
CA GLY A 62 16.98 -2.76 -11.52
C GLY A 62 16.09 -1.70 -12.18
N MET A 63 16.69 -0.74 -12.90
CA MET A 63 15.97 0.32 -13.62
C MET A 63 15.76 0.02 -15.11
N THR A 64 16.33 -1.06 -15.63
CA THR A 64 16.23 -1.41 -17.05
C THR A 64 15.00 -2.27 -17.35
N GLU A 65 14.68 -2.46 -18.63
CA GLU A 65 13.59 -3.33 -19.08
C GLU A 65 14.01 -4.80 -19.18
N GLU A 66 15.26 -5.14 -18.86
CA GLU A 66 15.73 -6.54 -18.92
C GLU A 66 15.19 -7.40 -17.76
N LEU A 67 14.78 -6.76 -16.66
CA LEU A 67 14.30 -7.41 -15.46
C LEU A 67 12.86 -6.99 -15.14
N LYS A 68 12.06 -7.93 -14.63
CA LYS A 68 10.66 -7.67 -14.23
C LYS A 68 10.53 -6.62 -13.12
N ILE A 69 11.60 -6.32 -12.40
CA ILE A 69 11.57 -5.45 -11.22
C ILE A 69 11.19 -4.00 -11.58
N SER A 70 11.65 -3.48 -12.72
CA SER A 70 11.28 -2.14 -13.20
C SER A 70 9.78 -2.02 -13.51
N HIS A 71 9.19 -3.05 -14.12
CA HIS A 71 7.74 -3.13 -14.34
C HIS A 71 6.96 -3.21 -13.03
N SER A 72 7.41 -4.03 -12.08
CA SER A 72 6.80 -4.13 -10.75
C SER A 72 6.90 -2.83 -9.97
N PHE A 73 8.03 -2.12 -10.05
CA PHE A 73 8.20 -0.79 -9.47
C PHE A 73 7.19 0.21 -10.02
N ARG A 74 7.03 0.30 -11.34
CA ARG A 74 6.01 1.17 -11.97
C ARG A 74 4.60 0.79 -11.54
N ARG A 75 4.29 -0.51 -11.48
CA ARG A 75 2.97 -0.99 -11.05
C ARG A 75 2.68 -0.63 -9.60
N LEU A 76 3.64 -0.80 -8.70
CA LEU A 76 3.50 -0.46 -7.29
C LEU A 76 3.39 1.05 -7.08
N THR A 77 4.16 1.84 -7.83
CA THR A 77 4.05 3.31 -7.85
C THR A 77 2.64 3.75 -8.25
N MET A 78 2.11 3.19 -9.35
CA MET A 78 0.74 3.50 -9.80
C MET A 78 -0.32 3.01 -8.79
N ALA A 79 -0.14 1.84 -8.18
CA ALA A 79 -1.05 1.34 -7.15
C ALA A 79 -1.08 2.23 -5.90
N ALA A 80 0.07 2.81 -5.53
CA ALA A 80 0.18 3.75 -4.41
C ALA A 80 -0.59 5.06 -4.69
N GLN A 81 -0.61 5.54 -5.93
CA GLN A 81 -1.32 6.79 -6.31
C GLN A 81 -2.80 6.60 -6.67
N ARG A 82 -3.18 5.42 -7.15
CA ARG A 82 -4.54 5.18 -7.65
C ARG A 82 -5.57 5.31 -6.52
N PHE A 83 -6.68 5.98 -6.81
CA PHE A 83 -7.80 6.25 -5.89
C PHE A 83 -7.48 7.19 -4.72
N GLY A 84 -6.41 7.98 -4.85
CA GLY A 84 -5.84 8.78 -3.76
C GLY A 84 -4.53 8.17 -3.28
N ASP A 85 -3.56 9.02 -2.95
CA ASP A 85 -2.27 8.60 -2.41
C ASP A 85 -2.30 8.51 -0.87
N ALA A 86 -1.14 8.29 -0.25
CA ALA A 86 -1.02 8.17 1.19
C ALA A 86 -1.50 9.45 1.91
N ASP A 87 -1.12 10.62 1.41
CA ASP A 87 -1.47 11.91 2.01
C ASP A 87 -2.98 12.15 1.95
N HIS A 88 -3.61 11.92 0.79
CA HIS A 88 -5.07 12.00 0.64
C HIS A 88 -5.81 11.13 1.66
N HIS A 89 -5.36 9.88 1.83
CA HIS A 89 -6.01 8.95 2.75
C HIS A 89 -5.68 9.22 4.21
N LEU A 90 -4.54 9.83 4.51
CA LEU A 90 -4.18 10.27 5.86
C LEU A 90 -5.04 11.46 6.29
N GLU A 91 -5.19 12.47 5.43
CA GLU A 91 -6.09 13.61 5.65
C GLU A 91 -7.53 13.14 5.83
N ARG A 92 -8.01 12.26 4.94
CA ARG A 92 -9.35 11.68 5.03
C ARG A 92 -9.53 10.88 6.32
N TYR A 93 -8.52 10.15 6.77
CA TYR A 93 -8.59 9.40 8.03
C TYR A 93 -8.74 10.34 9.23
N ALA A 94 -7.92 11.41 9.28
CA ALA A 94 -7.96 12.41 10.35
C ALA A 94 -9.29 13.20 10.37
N ALA A 95 -9.92 13.42 9.22
CA ALA A 95 -11.22 14.08 9.14
C ALA A 95 -12.42 13.18 9.55
N LEU A 96 -12.17 11.90 9.84
CA LEU A 96 -13.17 10.92 10.31
C LEU A 96 -13.07 10.67 11.82
N ASP A 97 -12.20 11.39 12.53
CA ASP A 97 -12.11 11.41 13.99
C ASP A 97 -13.18 12.32 14.63
#